data_AF-A0A812F9Z3-F1
#
_entry.id   AF-A0A812F9Z3-F1
#
_cell.length_a   1.000
_cell.length_b   1.000
_cell.length_c   1.000
_cell.angle_alpha   90.00
_cell.angle_beta   90.00
_cell.angle_gamma   90.00
#
_symmetry.space_group_name_H-M   'P 1'
#
loop_
_entity.id
_entity.type
_entity.pdbx_description
1 polymer ?
#
loop_
_entity_poly.entity_id
_entity_poly.type
_entity_poly.pdbx_seq_one_letter_code
_entity_poly.pdbx_strand_id
1 'polypeptide(L)'
;MAKRLCKMNRKQIADNLGDIHRLVVAPKFVCRSCARSSASKDTLCKPTAIPPQKCQDKLLSEQQACGLLAEALPTSSLTQDTSINMTSEQSAEKAAIVKRVVERVKEKKLAAKVAAVTSATKLEMPSMFDLSDKKALKQAKKAVKKHYKQQKKLLKLAKKQQKLLKRQRKLEARNAKLEVLLPTPPNTLMSDKLQTPIH
;
A
#
# COMPACT_ATOMS: atom_id res chain seq x y z
N MET A 1 -7.93 23.17 2.54
CA MET A 1 -9.22 23.82 2.86
C MET A 1 -10.25 23.35 1.85
N ALA A 2 -11.38 22.79 2.30
CA ALA A 2 -12.28 22.05 1.43
C ALA A 2 -13.38 22.97 0.88
N LYS A 3 -13.31 23.24 -0.43
CA LYS A 3 -14.29 24.02 -1.17
C LYS A 3 -15.62 23.26 -1.31
N ARG A 4 -16.75 24.00 -1.34
CA ARG A 4 -18.09 23.50 -0.97
C ARG A 4 -18.56 22.26 -1.74
N LEU A 5 -18.36 22.20 -3.06
CA LEU A 5 -18.90 21.10 -3.89
C LEU A 5 -18.21 19.77 -3.60
N CYS A 6 -16.88 19.72 -3.44
CA CYS A 6 -16.17 18.46 -3.15
C CYS A 6 -16.35 17.95 -1.72
N LYS A 7 -16.93 18.74 -0.81
CA LYS A 7 -17.20 18.34 0.59
C LYS A 7 -18.66 17.96 0.85
N MET A 8 -19.56 18.12 -0.12
CA MET A 8 -20.97 17.78 0.07
C MET A 8 -21.16 16.27 0.25
N ASN A 9 -21.85 15.92 1.34
CA ASN A 9 -22.29 14.57 1.64
C ASN A 9 -23.49 14.18 0.78
N ARG A 10 -23.78 12.87 0.69
CA ARG A 10 -24.88 12.33 -0.14
C ARG A 10 -26.24 12.99 0.13
N LYS A 11 -26.56 13.30 1.39
CA LYS A 11 -27.79 14.00 1.77
C LYS A 11 -27.83 15.42 1.21
N GLN A 12 -26.76 16.18 1.45
CA GLN A 12 -26.62 17.55 0.95
C GLN A 12 -26.66 17.63 -0.58
N ILE A 13 -26.18 16.60 -1.29
CA ILE A 13 -26.29 16.51 -2.75
C ILE A 13 -27.76 16.44 -3.18
N ALA A 14 -28.56 15.60 -2.51
CA ALA A 14 -29.99 15.46 -2.81
C ALA A 14 -30.76 16.75 -2.52
N ASP A 15 -30.43 17.43 -1.43
CA ASP A 15 -31.13 18.66 -1.01
C ASP A 15 -30.79 19.89 -1.89
N ASN A 16 -29.64 19.89 -2.57
CA ASN A 16 -29.12 21.04 -3.33
C ASN A 16 -28.88 20.73 -4.82
N LEU A 17 -29.69 19.84 -5.42
CA LEU A 17 -29.51 19.45 -6.83
C LEU A 17 -29.59 20.65 -7.78
N GLY A 18 -30.46 21.64 -7.51
CA GLY A 18 -30.60 22.83 -8.33
C GLY A 18 -29.32 23.66 -8.43
N ASP A 19 -28.66 23.92 -7.30
CA ASP A 19 -27.39 24.65 -7.25
C ASP A 19 -26.26 23.85 -7.91
N ILE A 20 -26.26 22.52 -7.73
CA ILE A 20 -25.30 21.65 -8.39
C ILE A 20 -25.47 21.74 -9.91
N HIS A 21 -26.70 21.68 -10.42
CA HIS A 21 -26.99 21.81 -11.85
C HIS A 21 -26.43 23.12 -12.41
N ARG A 22 -26.67 24.26 -11.74
CA ARG A 22 -26.11 25.56 -12.16
C ARG A 22 -24.58 25.55 -12.25
N LEU A 23 -23.91 24.86 -11.33
CA LEU A 23 -22.44 24.77 -11.31
C LEU A 23 -21.88 23.81 -12.38
N VAL A 24 -22.64 22.78 -12.77
CA VAL A 24 -22.16 21.74 -13.71
C VAL A 24 -22.62 21.93 -15.16
N VAL A 25 -23.52 22.88 -15.45
CA VAL A 25 -24.04 23.13 -16.82
C VAL A 25 -22.92 23.46 -17.83
N ALA A 26 -21.92 24.24 -17.43
CA ALA A 26 -20.79 24.61 -18.29
C ALA A 26 -19.47 24.52 -17.50
N PRO A 27 -18.97 23.31 -17.24
CA PRO A 27 -17.84 23.12 -16.36
C PRO A 27 -16.54 23.52 -17.07
N LYS A 28 -15.74 24.34 -16.39
CA LYS A 28 -14.40 24.76 -16.86
C LYS A 28 -13.29 24.08 -16.07
N PHE A 29 -13.63 23.46 -14.93
CA PHE A 29 -12.69 22.86 -14.00
C PHE A 29 -13.19 21.49 -13.51
N VAL A 30 -12.24 20.58 -13.25
CA VAL A 30 -12.44 19.26 -12.61
C VAL A 30 -11.54 19.15 -11.38
N CYS A 31 -12.02 18.58 -10.26
CA CYS A 31 -11.12 18.30 -9.12
C CYS A 31 -10.29 17.02 -9.35
N ARG A 32 -8.95 17.14 -9.32
CA ARG A 32 -8.01 15.99 -9.49
C ARG A 32 -8.17 14.88 -8.44
N SER A 33 -8.76 15.16 -7.26
CA SER A 33 -8.95 14.15 -6.20
C SER A 33 -10.37 13.62 -6.04
N CYS A 34 -11.38 14.37 -6.47
CA CYS A 34 -12.79 14.07 -6.17
C CYS A 34 -13.63 13.86 -7.45
N ALA A 35 -13.05 14.09 -8.63
CA ALA A 35 -13.66 13.96 -9.96
C ALA A 35 -14.94 14.80 -10.19
N ARG A 36 -15.28 15.73 -9.28
CA ARG A 36 -16.39 16.66 -9.51
C ARG A 36 -15.97 17.81 -10.43
N SER A 37 -16.92 18.25 -11.25
CA SER A 37 -16.76 19.34 -12.21
C SER A 37 -17.49 20.59 -11.74
N SER A 38 -17.00 21.78 -12.12
CA SER A 38 -17.65 23.05 -11.83
C SER A 38 -17.25 24.12 -12.85
N ALA A 39 -18.12 25.09 -13.09
CA ALA A 39 -17.82 26.31 -13.83
C ALA A 39 -16.76 27.19 -13.13
N SER A 40 -16.70 27.14 -11.79
CA SER A 40 -15.82 27.96 -10.96
C SER A 40 -14.74 27.14 -10.23
N LYS A 41 -13.54 27.70 -10.08
CA LYS A 41 -12.41 27.09 -9.34
C LYS A 41 -12.68 26.99 -7.84
N ASP A 42 -13.60 27.81 -7.32
CA ASP A 42 -13.80 28.03 -5.88
C ASP A 42 -14.76 27.07 -5.20
N THR A 43 -15.33 26.14 -5.94
CA THR A 43 -16.14 25.06 -5.37
C THR A 43 -15.38 23.74 -5.28
N LEU A 44 -14.17 23.65 -5.87
CA LEU A 44 -13.38 22.42 -6.01
C LEU A 44 -12.15 22.36 -5.09
N CYS A 45 -11.83 21.16 -4.60
CA CYS A 45 -10.70 20.91 -3.69
C CYS A 45 -9.31 21.12 -4.31
N LYS A 46 -9.14 20.68 -5.55
CA LYS A 46 -7.91 20.64 -6.33
C LYS A 46 -8.29 20.89 -7.80
N PRO A 47 -8.69 22.12 -8.14
CA PRO A 47 -9.21 22.44 -9.47
C PRO A 47 -8.11 22.31 -10.52
N THR A 48 -8.40 21.58 -11.59
CA THR A 48 -7.63 21.51 -12.83
C THR A 48 -8.51 22.04 -13.95
N ALA A 49 -7.95 22.84 -14.87
CA ALA A 49 -8.69 23.36 -16.01
C ALA A 49 -8.98 22.27 -17.02
N ILE A 50 -10.22 22.23 -17.52
CA ILE A 50 -10.60 21.38 -18.64
C ILE A 50 -10.16 22.12 -19.92
N PRO A 51 -9.46 21.47 -20.86
CA PRO A 51 -9.12 22.09 -22.14
C PRO A 51 -10.39 22.50 -22.90
N PRO A 52 -10.45 23.69 -23.51
CA PRO A 52 -11.63 24.15 -24.22
C PRO A 52 -11.95 23.23 -25.41
N GLN A 53 -13.23 23.12 -25.78
CA GLN A 53 -13.70 22.29 -26.90
C GLN A 53 -12.94 22.61 -28.21
N LYS A 54 -12.62 23.89 -28.44
CA LYS A 54 -11.79 24.33 -29.58
C LYS A 54 -10.41 23.67 -29.66
N CYS A 55 -9.85 23.21 -28.54
CA CYS A 55 -8.60 22.43 -28.53
C CYS A 55 -8.85 20.92 -28.72
N GLN A 56 -10.04 20.42 -28.39
CA GLN A 56 -10.37 18.99 -28.51
C GLN A 56 -10.69 18.61 -29.96
N ASP A 57 -11.32 19.51 -30.73
CA ASP A 57 -11.71 19.28 -32.12
C ASP A 57 -10.53 19.36 -33.14
N LYS A 58 -9.34 19.76 -32.67
CA LYS A 58 -8.14 19.90 -33.52
C LYS A 58 -7.42 18.56 -33.70
N LEU A 59 -6.76 18.39 -34.85
CA LEU A 59 -5.95 17.21 -35.17
C LEU A 59 -4.87 16.98 -34.09
N LEU A 60 -4.59 15.71 -33.78
CA LEU A 60 -3.70 15.26 -32.69
C LEU A 60 -2.34 15.98 -32.62
N SER A 61 -1.78 16.41 -33.76
CA SER A 61 -0.51 17.13 -33.83
C SER A 61 -0.58 18.56 -33.27
N GLU A 62 -1.73 19.23 -33.37
CA GLU A 62 -1.94 20.58 -32.80
C GLU A 62 -2.41 20.51 -31.33
N GLN A 63 -2.93 19.36 -30.90
CA GLN A 63 -3.35 19.15 -29.51
C GLN A 63 -2.18 19.22 -28.52
N GLN A 64 -0.96 18.92 -28.98
CA GLN A 64 0.27 19.05 -28.18
C GLN A 64 0.60 20.52 -27.83
N ALA A 65 0.18 21.49 -28.67
CA ALA A 65 0.36 22.91 -28.40
C ALA A 65 -0.61 23.45 -27.34
N CYS A 66 -1.75 22.77 -27.14
CA CYS A 66 -2.68 23.09 -26.06
C CYS A 66 -2.22 22.36 -24.80
N GLY A 67 -1.27 22.97 -24.05
CA GLY A 67 -0.52 22.39 -22.92
C GLY A 67 -1.31 21.80 -21.73
N LEU A 68 -2.64 21.67 -21.85
CA LEU A 68 -3.52 20.94 -20.93
C LEU A 68 -3.85 19.51 -21.38
N LEU A 69 -3.49 19.10 -22.60
CA LEU A 69 -3.80 17.77 -23.18
C LEU A 69 -2.67 16.73 -23.07
N ALA A 70 -1.49 17.13 -22.59
CA ALA A 70 -0.33 16.23 -22.50
C ALA A 70 -0.55 15.02 -21.56
N GLU A 71 -1.39 15.14 -20.53
CA GLU A 71 -1.75 14.01 -19.65
C GLU A 71 -2.81 13.08 -20.28
N ALA A 72 -3.48 13.47 -21.37
CA ALA A 72 -4.60 12.74 -21.98
C ALA A 72 -4.26 12.04 -23.32
N LEU A 73 -3.08 12.31 -23.89
CA LEU A 73 -2.65 11.63 -25.11
C LEU A 73 -2.21 10.19 -24.81
N PRO A 74 -2.66 9.19 -25.57
CA PRO A 74 -2.21 7.82 -25.43
C PRO A 74 -0.70 7.77 -25.69
N THR A 75 0.08 7.49 -24.65
CA THR A 75 1.50 7.20 -24.81
C THR A 75 1.59 5.93 -25.65
N SER A 76 2.07 6.05 -26.88
CA SER A 76 2.48 4.95 -27.74
C SER A 76 3.68 4.22 -27.11
N SER A 77 3.44 3.50 -26.02
CA SER A 77 4.40 2.61 -25.35
C SER A 77 3.81 1.20 -25.18
N LEU A 78 2.95 0.80 -26.10
CA LEU A 78 2.49 -0.57 -26.29
C LEU A 78 2.81 -0.95 -27.74
N THR A 79 4.07 -1.30 -27.99
CA THR A 79 4.60 -2.25 -28.99
C THR A 79 6.06 -1.88 -29.29
N GLN A 80 6.97 -2.43 -28.50
CA GLN A 80 8.26 -2.88 -29.04
C GLN A 80 8.48 -4.28 -28.53
N ASP A 81 8.20 -5.23 -29.42
CA ASP A 81 8.82 -6.53 -29.47
C ASP A 81 10.30 -6.40 -29.11
N THR A 82 10.69 -6.95 -27.97
CA THR A 82 12.08 -7.30 -27.74
C THR A 82 12.11 -8.79 -27.47
N SER A 83 12.47 -9.52 -28.52
CA SER A 83 13.12 -10.81 -28.41
C SER A 83 14.31 -10.64 -27.46
N ILE A 84 14.19 -11.15 -26.23
CA ILE A 84 15.30 -11.22 -25.29
C ILE A 84 15.64 -12.69 -25.14
N ASN A 85 16.79 -13.04 -25.72
CA ASN A 85 17.57 -14.22 -25.40
C ASN A 85 17.54 -14.49 -23.88
N MET A 86 16.78 -15.52 -23.50
CA MET A 86 16.82 -16.06 -22.14
C MET A 86 18.13 -16.84 -22.00
N THR A 87 19.06 -16.32 -21.21
CA THR A 87 20.18 -17.11 -20.72
C THR A 87 19.65 -18.27 -19.88
N SER A 88 20.07 -19.48 -20.23
CA SER A 88 19.52 -20.76 -19.75
C SER A 88 19.79 -21.05 -18.26
N GLU A 89 20.56 -20.21 -17.58
CA GLU A 89 21.04 -20.48 -16.22
C GLU A 89 20.02 -20.07 -15.13
N GLN A 90 19.26 -18.98 -15.34
CA GLN A 90 18.31 -18.48 -14.33
C GLN A 90 17.00 -19.29 -14.24
N SER A 91 16.70 -20.09 -15.26
CA SER A 91 15.54 -20.99 -15.29
C SER A 91 15.82 -22.28 -14.48
N ALA A 92 17.05 -22.79 -14.55
CA ALA A 92 17.48 -23.98 -13.81
C ALA A 92 17.50 -23.74 -12.29
N GLU A 93 17.94 -22.56 -11.85
CA GLU A 93 17.98 -22.20 -10.43
C GLU A 93 16.58 -22.08 -9.83
N LYS A 94 15.63 -21.45 -10.56
CA LYS A 94 14.23 -21.34 -10.12
C LYS A 94 13.54 -22.71 -10.11
N ALA A 95 13.81 -23.57 -11.09
CA ALA A 95 13.30 -24.94 -11.12
C ALA A 95 13.85 -25.80 -9.97
N ALA A 96 15.13 -25.62 -9.59
CA ALA A 96 15.74 -26.31 -8.45
C ALA A 96 15.14 -25.85 -7.11
N ILE A 97 14.83 -24.56 -6.97
CA ILE A 97 14.18 -24.01 -5.77
C ILE A 97 12.76 -24.57 -5.62
N VAL A 98 11.98 -24.63 -6.71
CA VAL A 98 10.61 -25.18 -6.69
C VAL A 98 10.62 -26.66 -6.30
N LYS A 99 11.53 -27.47 -6.86
CA LYS A 99 11.67 -28.90 -6.49
C LYS A 99 11.99 -29.08 -5.01
N ARG A 100 12.89 -28.25 -4.45
CA ARG A 100 13.27 -28.31 -3.03
C ARG A 100 12.14 -27.91 -2.08
N VAL A 101 11.23 -27.02 -2.49
CA VAL A 101 10.04 -26.65 -1.71
C VAL A 101 9.00 -27.77 -1.74
N VAL A 102 8.80 -28.41 -2.90
CA VAL A 102 7.85 -29.53 -3.03
C VAL A 102 8.27 -30.73 -2.18
N GLU A 103 9.56 -31.08 -2.16
CA GLU A 103 10.06 -32.16 -1.29
C GLU A 103 9.88 -31.83 0.21
N ARG A 104 10.18 -30.60 0.65
CA ARG A 104 9.92 -30.19 2.05
C ARG A 104 8.44 -30.22 2.43
N VAL A 105 7.53 -29.95 1.49
CA VAL A 105 6.08 -30.04 1.74
C VAL A 105 5.64 -31.51 1.80
N LYS A 106 6.23 -32.38 0.97
CA LYS A 106 5.97 -33.82 0.97
C LYS A 106 6.48 -34.48 2.26
N GLU A 107 7.68 -34.15 2.71
CA GLU A 107 8.25 -34.58 4.00
C GLU A 107 7.41 -34.08 5.19
N LYS A 108 6.95 -32.82 5.19
CA LYS A 108 6.05 -32.31 6.24
C LYS A 108 4.69 -33.01 6.25
N LYS A 109 4.16 -33.39 5.08
CA LYS A 109 2.90 -34.13 4.97
C LYS A 109 3.04 -35.58 5.46
N LEU A 110 4.20 -36.19 5.24
CA LEU A 110 4.52 -37.52 5.77
C LEU A 110 4.81 -37.49 7.28
N ALA A 111 5.52 -36.48 7.79
CA ALA A 111 5.73 -36.28 9.22
C ALA A 111 4.42 -36.00 9.98
N ALA A 112 3.48 -35.26 9.38
CA ALA A 112 2.14 -35.07 9.94
C ALA A 112 1.31 -36.37 9.94
N LYS A 113 1.55 -37.28 8.98
CA LYS A 113 0.89 -38.59 8.91
C LYS A 113 1.51 -39.61 9.89
N VAL A 114 2.80 -39.50 10.19
CA VAL A 114 3.48 -40.33 11.22
C VAL A 114 3.17 -39.84 12.63
N ALA A 115 3.07 -38.52 12.86
CA ALA A 115 2.64 -37.95 14.15
C ALA A 115 1.17 -38.26 14.51
N ALA A 116 0.34 -38.55 13.51
CA ALA A 116 -1.04 -39.02 13.70
C ALA A 116 -1.12 -40.52 14.10
N VAL A 117 -0.05 -41.31 13.93
CA VAL A 117 -0.04 -42.75 14.24
C VAL A 117 0.68 -43.07 15.57
N THR A 118 1.56 -42.19 16.07
CA THR A 118 2.32 -42.40 17.33
C THR A 118 1.84 -41.58 18.54
N SER A 119 0.62 -41.06 18.51
CA SER A 119 0.00 -40.37 19.67
C SER A 119 -1.21 -41.11 20.25
N ALA A 120 -1.17 -42.45 20.23
CA ALA A 120 -1.92 -43.29 21.16
C ALA A 120 -1.17 -43.40 22.50
N THR A 121 -0.88 -42.25 23.13
CA THR A 121 -0.41 -42.19 24.52
C THR A 121 -1.40 -41.34 25.30
N LYS A 122 -2.40 -42.05 25.85
CA LYS A 122 -3.23 -41.73 27.01
C LYS A 122 -2.93 -40.37 27.67
N LEU A 123 -3.58 -39.32 27.19
CA LEU A 123 -3.91 -38.15 28.00
C LEU A 123 -5.42 -38.13 28.13
N GLU A 124 -5.88 -38.40 29.33
CA GLU A 124 -7.28 -38.36 29.70
C GLU A 124 -7.90 -37.04 29.25
N MET A 125 -8.98 -37.13 28.50
CA MET A 125 -9.92 -36.04 28.41
C MET A 125 -10.45 -35.80 29.83
N PRO A 126 -10.34 -34.58 30.39
CA PRO A 126 -11.33 -34.17 31.37
C PRO A 126 -12.61 -33.92 30.57
N SER A 127 -13.42 -34.96 30.44
CA SER A 127 -14.80 -34.89 29.99
C SER A 127 -15.63 -34.23 31.09
N MET A 128 -15.48 -32.92 31.29
CA MET A 128 -16.44 -32.06 32.00
C MET A 128 -16.21 -30.59 31.59
N PHE A 129 -16.59 -30.24 30.36
CA PHE A 129 -17.03 -28.86 30.14
C PHE A 129 -18.47 -28.78 30.62
N ASP A 130 -18.62 -28.53 31.92
CA ASP A 130 -19.93 -28.25 32.49
C ASP A 130 -20.45 -26.94 31.91
N LEU A 131 -21.35 -27.05 30.93
CA LEU A 131 -22.01 -25.94 30.24
C LEU A 131 -23.05 -25.23 31.13
N SER A 132 -23.20 -25.66 32.39
CA SER A 132 -24.25 -25.20 33.30
C SER A 132 -24.04 -23.77 33.80
N ASP A 133 -22.80 -23.28 33.85
CA ASP A 133 -22.52 -21.90 34.26
C ASP A 133 -22.56 -20.89 33.11
N LYS A 134 -23.78 -20.50 32.72
CA LYS A 134 -24.03 -19.43 31.73
C LYS A 134 -23.28 -18.13 32.04
N LYS A 135 -22.97 -17.85 33.32
CA LYS A 135 -22.15 -16.70 33.74
C LYS A 135 -20.67 -16.91 33.43
N ALA A 136 -20.09 -18.07 33.73
CA ALA A 136 -18.70 -18.41 33.41
C ALA A 136 -18.45 -18.36 31.90
N LEU A 137 -19.37 -18.90 31.09
CA LEU A 137 -19.26 -18.86 29.63
C LEU A 137 -19.31 -17.43 29.07
N LYS A 138 -20.13 -16.54 29.64
CA LYS A 138 -20.18 -15.12 29.27
C LYS A 138 -18.90 -14.38 29.67
N GLN A 139 -18.34 -14.68 30.83
CA GLN A 139 -17.06 -14.11 31.28
C GLN A 139 -15.91 -14.56 30.37
N ALA A 140 -15.83 -15.85 30.05
CA ALA A 140 -14.85 -16.41 29.11
C ALA A 140 -14.95 -15.77 27.72
N LYS A 141 -16.15 -15.64 27.15
CA LYS A 141 -16.36 -14.95 25.86
C LYS A 141 -15.92 -13.47 25.89
N LYS A 142 -16.18 -12.77 26.99
CA LYS A 142 -15.72 -11.38 27.19
C LYS A 142 -14.20 -11.31 27.30
N ALA A 143 -13.56 -12.24 28.01
CA ALA A 143 -12.10 -12.34 28.10
C ALA A 143 -11.47 -12.56 26.72
N VAL A 144 -11.96 -13.54 25.95
CA VAL A 144 -11.50 -13.81 24.57
C VAL A 144 -11.66 -12.57 23.68
N LYS A 145 -12.80 -11.87 23.76
CA LYS A 145 -13.01 -10.62 23.00
C LYS A 145 -12.04 -9.51 23.41
N LYS A 146 -11.67 -9.42 24.69
CA LYS A 146 -10.63 -8.48 25.18
C LYS A 146 -9.26 -8.85 24.62
N HIS A 147 -8.85 -10.12 24.71
CA HIS A 147 -7.59 -10.60 24.15
C HIS A 147 -7.50 -10.36 22.64
N TYR A 148 -8.56 -10.66 21.88
CA TYR A 148 -8.60 -10.39 20.43
C TYR A 148 -8.43 -8.89 20.12
N LYS A 149 -9.09 -8.01 20.87
CA LYS A 149 -8.92 -6.55 20.71
C LYS A 149 -7.49 -6.11 20.99
N GLN A 150 -6.85 -6.68 22.02
CA GLN A 150 -5.43 -6.41 22.33
C GLN A 150 -4.52 -6.91 21.21
N GLN A 151 -4.68 -8.15 20.74
CA GLN A 151 -3.92 -8.71 19.61
C GLN A 151 -4.06 -7.86 18.34
N LYS A 152 -5.27 -7.36 18.05
CA LYS A 152 -5.51 -6.45 16.91
C LYS A 152 -4.78 -5.11 17.06
N LYS A 153 -4.65 -4.58 18.27
CA LYS A 153 -3.85 -3.36 18.53
C LYS A 153 -2.36 -3.64 18.32
N LEU A 154 -1.85 -4.75 18.84
CA LEU A 154 -0.45 -5.16 18.65
C LEU A 154 -0.12 -5.35 17.17
N LEU A 155 -1.00 -6.02 16.40
CA LEU A 155 -0.82 -6.19 14.96
C LEU A 155 -0.78 -4.85 14.21
N LYS A 156 -1.59 -3.87 14.62
CA LYS A 156 -1.55 -2.52 14.03
C LYS A 156 -0.22 -1.82 14.34
N LEU A 157 0.33 -1.97 15.54
CA LEU A 157 1.64 -1.43 15.90
C LEU A 157 2.77 -2.09 15.11
N ALA A 158 2.78 -3.42 15.00
CA ALA A 158 3.76 -4.15 14.20
C ALA A 158 3.73 -3.73 12.72
N LYS A 159 2.53 -3.55 12.13
CA LYS A 159 2.39 -3.02 10.76
C LYS A 159 2.92 -1.59 10.61
N LYS A 160 2.79 -0.73 11.64
CA LYS A 160 3.40 0.60 11.64
C LYS A 160 4.93 0.52 11.71
N GLN A 161 5.48 -0.30 12.61
CA GLN A 161 6.94 -0.54 12.70
C GLN A 161 7.51 -1.04 11.37
N GLN A 162 6.84 -2.02 10.72
CA GLN A 162 7.27 -2.52 9.41
C GLN A 162 7.25 -1.43 8.32
N LYS A 163 6.24 -0.55 8.32
CA LYS A 163 6.19 0.59 7.38
C LYS A 163 7.32 1.59 7.62
N LEU A 164 7.65 1.88 8.88
CA LEU A 164 8.76 2.75 9.24
C LEU A 164 10.10 2.14 8.81
N LEU A 165 10.34 0.85 9.10
CA LEU A 165 11.55 0.15 8.65
C LEU A 165 11.71 0.14 7.13
N LYS A 166 10.62 -0.05 6.38
CA LYS A 166 10.65 0.07 4.91
C LYS A 166 11.00 1.48 4.45
N ARG A 167 10.53 2.52 5.15
CA ARG A 167 10.90 3.91 4.83
C ARG A 167 12.35 4.20 5.18
N GLN A 168 12.82 3.71 6.32
CA GLN A 168 14.21 3.82 6.76
C GLN A 168 15.16 3.21 5.73
N ARG A 169 14.93 1.95 5.31
CA ARG A 169 15.72 1.29 4.26
C ARG A 169 15.72 2.05 2.92
N LYS A 170 14.60 2.69 2.56
CA LYS A 170 14.52 3.52 1.34
C LYS A 170 15.34 4.80 1.46
N LEU A 171 15.38 5.39 2.65
CA LEU A 171 16.21 6.57 2.92
C LEU A 171 17.68 6.19 2.95
N GLU A 172 18.05 5.11 3.63
CA GLU A 172 19.41 4.55 3.63
C GLU A 172 19.89 4.24 2.21
N ALA A 173 19.07 3.60 1.37
CA ALA A 173 19.42 3.34 -0.02
C ALA A 173 19.59 4.64 -0.85
N ARG A 174 18.83 5.70 -0.56
CA ARG A 174 19.00 7.00 -1.21
C ARG A 174 20.27 7.69 -0.75
N ASN A 175 20.56 7.65 0.55
CA ASN A 175 21.77 8.21 1.13
C ASN A 175 23.00 7.48 0.59
N ALA A 176 23.00 6.14 0.57
CA ALA A 176 24.07 5.35 -0.04
C ALA A 176 24.27 5.69 -1.53
N LYS A 177 23.19 5.92 -2.29
CA LYS A 177 23.31 6.39 -3.68
C LYS A 177 23.96 7.77 -3.77
N LEU A 178 23.66 8.67 -2.84
CA LEU A 178 24.28 9.99 -2.78
C LEU A 178 25.76 9.91 -2.35
N GLU A 179 26.11 9.04 -1.40
CA GLU A 179 27.49 8.74 -1.01
C GLU A 179 28.31 8.17 -2.17
N VAL A 180 27.70 7.38 -3.07
CA VAL A 180 28.39 6.92 -4.29
C VAL A 180 28.59 8.05 -5.32
N LEU A 181 27.66 9.01 -5.39
CA LEU A 181 27.80 10.18 -6.29
C LEU A 181 28.74 11.26 -5.75
N LEU A 182 28.97 11.28 -4.44
CA LEU A 182 29.94 12.13 -3.77
C LEU A 182 31.02 11.21 -3.19
N PRO A 183 32.03 10.79 -3.97
CA PRO A 183 33.17 10.09 -3.40
C PRO A 183 33.81 11.00 -2.37
N THR A 184 33.50 10.80 -1.09
CA THR A 184 34.27 11.41 -0.02
C THR A 184 35.67 10.81 -0.11
N PRO A 185 36.73 11.63 -0.25
CA PRO A 185 38.09 11.11 -0.25
C PRO A 185 38.34 10.37 1.07
N PRO A 186 39.14 9.29 1.07
CA PRO A 186 39.47 8.57 2.28
C PRO A 186 40.47 9.41 3.06
N ASN A 187 40.02 10.21 4.03
CA ASN A 187 40.80 10.62 5.21
C ASN A 187 40.02 11.62 6.06
N THR A 188 39.37 11.09 7.11
CA THR A 188 39.38 11.69 8.46
C THR A 188 38.95 10.60 9.42
N LEU A 189 39.82 9.60 9.54
CA LEU A 189 39.93 8.84 10.77
C LEU A 189 41.04 9.53 11.60
N MET A 190 40.75 9.72 12.88
CA MET A 190 41.64 9.95 14.02
C MET A 190 41.59 11.34 14.69
N SER A 191 41.42 11.25 16.02
CA SER A 191 41.69 12.24 17.06
C SER A 191 40.53 13.15 17.47
N ASP A 192 39.73 12.68 18.43
CA ASP A 192 39.77 13.33 19.74
C ASP A 192 39.43 12.34 20.86
N LYS A 193 40.51 11.82 21.41
CA LYS A 193 40.56 11.14 22.69
C LYS A 193 40.67 12.24 23.75
N LEU A 194 39.55 12.61 24.37
CA LEU A 194 39.60 13.29 25.67
C LEU A 194 38.77 12.50 26.67
N GLN A 195 39.50 11.71 27.45
CA GLN A 195 39.09 11.26 28.77
C GLN A 195 38.73 12.48 29.63
N THR A 196 37.55 12.46 30.24
CA THR A 196 37.29 13.23 31.46
C THR A 196 36.59 12.31 32.47
N PRO A 197 37.25 11.95 33.58
CA PRO A 197 36.55 11.41 34.74
C PRO A 197 35.92 12.59 35.49
N ILE A 198 34.67 12.45 35.91
CA ILE A 198 34.07 13.36 36.90
C ILE A 198 33.55 12.50 38.05
N HIS A 199 34.04 12.89 39.22
CA HIS A 199 33.85 12.37 40.58
C HIS A 199 32.39 12.13 40.98
#